data_AF-A0A9P0DT01-F1
#
_entry.id   AF-A0A9P0DT01-F1
#
_cell.length_a   1.000
_cell.length_b   1.000
_cell.length_c   1.000
_cell.angle_alpha   90.00
_cell.angle_beta   90.00
_cell.angle_gamma   90.00
#
_symmetry.space_group_name_H-M   'P 1'
#
loop_
_entity.id
_entity.type
_entity.pdbx_description
1 polymer ?
#
loop_
_entity_poly.entity_id
_entity_poly.type
_entity_poly.pdbx_seq_one_letter_code
_entity_poly.pdbx_strand_id
1 'polypeptide(L)'
;MCFALEEMTILENFIYLLQKFLITNSENDHKIIRKHTKRLQQSGDISFPLDIRNWYHLLDKQLLNDGMVNIFDYGMPGIDVDKQIIQLKEESTNWSIHIDKIVVENNEAFLFLERSQELLRNVIEQVIECGHSYSSSKVIERTICLQTHPIIEDHTEVDLSVLRLHLVKEVAKNFINKSTREIPEGSSVVHLLLNPIDDCTVNVLCGPVLNDKGVKSSTAAKDLYRTRSDDMKMMAYHKYHVPAVANQSWNTYFRKLGEASVTIEMLANKPQKPIKITVNDTRSANKGSSFIFYNCARLSALFKEFDKKTATSIYPELPNISDVDFSLLTQPEEWELFYVYIMQYPLVVKSCIRDIEKGFLNPQYLISFLTNLSSVFSVYYRRIRILTNPREHMFAVIHARIFLLKAVQIVFHDALELLNIEPIKEM
;
A
#
# COMPACT_ATOMS: atom_id res chain seq x y z
N MET A 1 6.97 -9.83 -28.49
CA MET A 1 6.47 -9.14 -27.29
C MET A 1 7.00 -9.92 -26.08
N CYS A 2 8.27 -9.72 -25.71
CA CYS A 2 9.00 -10.49 -24.68
C CYS A 2 9.55 -9.59 -23.55
N PHE A 3 8.87 -8.48 -23.26
CA PHE A 3 9.37 -7.44 -22.35
C PHE A 3 8.82 -7.52 -20.91
N ALA A 4 8.10 -8.58 -20.52
CA ALA A 4 7.28 -8.53 -19.31
C ALA A 4 7.84 -9.25 -18.06
N LEU A 5 8.88 -10.10 -18.17
CA LEU A 5 9.32 -10.93 -17.04
C LEU A 5 10.38 -10.27 -16.13
N GLU A 6 11.21 -9.36 -16.63
CA GLU A 6 12.32 -8.78 -15.86
C GLU A 6 11.90 -7.70 -14.84
N GLU A 7 10.64 -7.24 -14.86
CA GLU A 7 10.16 -6.15 -13.98
C GLU A 7 9.00 -6.56 -13.04
N MET A 8 8.63 -7.84 -13.00
CA MET A 8 7.54 -8.30 -12.13
C MET A 8 8.01 -8.47 -10.68
N THR A 9 7.20 -7.98 -9.74
CA THR A 9 7.37 -8.35 -8.33
C THR A 9 7.19 -9.85 -8.14
N ILE A 10 7.71 -10.40 -7.03
CA ILE A 10 7.57 -11.83 -6.71
C ILE A 10 6.10 -12.30 -6.73
N LEU A 11 5.17 -11.45 -6.26
CA LEU A 11 3.75 -11.75 -6.27
C LEU A 11 3.13 -11.61 -7.67
N GLU A 12 3.54 -10.63 -8.48
CA GLU A 12 3.09 -10.57 -9.89
C GLU A 12 3.55 -11.79 -10.68
N ASN A 13 4.79 -12.23 -10.48
CA ASN A 13 5.30 -13.44 -11.09
C ASN A 13 4.51 -14.67 -10.66
N PHE A 14 4.19 -14.81 -9.36
CA PHE A 14 3.32 -15.88 -8.88
C PHE A 14 1.93 -15.85 -9.55
N ILE A 15 1.29 -14.69 -9.61
CA ILE A 15 -0.03 -14.55 -10.24
C ILE A 15 0.03 -14.88 -11.74
N TYR A 16 1.10 -14.45 -12.41
CA TYR A 16 1.35 -14.79 -13.81
C TYR A 16 1.53 -16.30 -14.03
N LEU A 17 2.33 -16.97 -13.19
CA LEU A 17 2.53 -18.43 -13.26
C LEU A 17 1.24 -19.20 -12.96
N LEU A 18 0.48 -18.77 -11.95
CA LEU A 18 -0.83 -19.33 -11.63
C LEU A 18 -1.79 -19.18 -12.83
N GLN A 19 -1.86 -17.99 -13.41
CA GLN A 19 -2.72 -17.77 -14.58
C GLN A 19 -2.26 -18.61 -15.77
N LYS A 20 -0.96 -18.65 -16.05
CA LYS A 20 -0.38 -19.46 -17.13
C LYS A 20 -0.69 -20.95 -16.94
N PHE A 21 -0.66 -21.45 -15.71
CA PHE A 21 -1.07 -22.82 -15.40
C PHE A 21 -2.55 -23.06 -15.74
N LEU A 22 -3.43 -22.11 -15.39
CA LEU A 22 -4.87 -22.26 -15.58
C LEU A 22 -5.33 -22.14 -17.04
N ILE A 23 -4.77 -21.20 -17.80
CA ILE A 23 -5.29 -20.85 -19.14
C ILE A 23 -4.29 -21.04 -20.29
N THR A 24 -3.07 -21.50 -20.01
CA THR A 24 -1.98 -21.75 -20.99
C THR A 24 -1.53 -20.55 -21.84
N ASN A 25 -2.24 -19.42 -21.78
CA ASN A 25 -1.96 -18.18 -22.49
C ASN A 25 -1.16 -17.19 -21.62
N SER A 26 -0.47 -16.25 -22.26
CA SER A 26 0.38 -15.25 -21.60
C SER A 26 -0.32 -13.91 -21.33
N GLU A 27 -1.58 -13.73 -21.72
CA GLU A 27 -2.32 -12.50 -21.43
C GLU A 27 -2.63 -12.38 -19.94
N ASN A 28 -2.32 -11.24 -19.33
CA ASN A 28 -2.45 -11.02 -17.90
C ASN A 28 -3.68 -10.14 -17.63
N ASP A 29 -4.82 -10.73 -17.21
CA ASP A 29 -5.93 -9.95 -16.66
C ASP A 29 -5.95 -10.10 -15.14
N HIS A 30 -5.51 -9.03 -14.49
CA HIS A 30 -5.33 -8.95 -13.05
C HIS A 30 -6.64 -8.94 -12.23
N LYS A 31 -7.83 -9.05 -12.84
CA LYS A 31 -9.10 -8.90 -12.12
C LYS A 31 -9.79 -10.20 -11.72
N ILE A 32 -9.54 -11.31 -12.42
CA ILE A 32 -10.23 -12.58 -12.13
C ILE A 32 -9.61 -13.30 -10.92
N ILE A 33 -8.28 -13.23 -10.78
CA ILE A 33 -7.55 -13.71 -9.61
C ILE A 33 -7.55 -12.61 -8.55
N ARG A 34 -8.19 -12.87 -7.41
CA ARG A 34 -8.34 -11.92 -6.31
C ARG A 34 -7.25 -12.14 -5.27
N LYS A 35 -6.66 -11.05 -4.80
CA LYS A 35 -5.75 -11.03 -3.63
C LYS A 35 -6.55 -10.59 -2.41
N HIS A 36 -6.56 -11.41 -1.38
CA HIS A 36 -7.24 -11.09 -0.14
C HIS A 36 -6.36 -10.20 0.74
N THR A 37 -6.98 -9.31 1.50
CA THR A 37 -6.26 -8.37 2.39
C THR A 37 -6.72 -8.46 3.84
N LYS A 38 -7.70 -9.32 4.12
CA LYS A 38 -8.32 -9.52 5.44
C LYS A 38 -8.80 -10.96 5.54
N ARG A 39 -8.93 -11.45 6.78
CA ARG A 39 -9.46 -12.80 7.07
C ARG A 39 -8.69 -13.91 6.34
N LEU A 40 -7.37 -13.77 6.22
CA LEU A 40 -6.50 -14.67 5.45
C LEU A 40 -6.56 -16.13 5.95
N GLN A 41 -6.86 -16.34 7.22
CA GLN A 41 -7.07 -17.68 7.79
C GLN A 41 -8.35 -18.36 7.29
N GLN A 42 -9.39 -17.60 6.95
CA GLN A 42 -10.66 -18.12 6.46
C GLN A 42 -10.74 -18.09 4.93
N SER A 43 -10.30 -16.99 4.32
CA SER A 43 -10.46 -16.71 2.89
C SER A 43 -9.24 -17.07 2.06
N GLY A 44 -8.18 -17.60 2.66
CA GLY A 44 -6.89 -17.76 1.98
C GLY A 44 -6.25 -16.41 1.63
N ASP A 45 -5.11 -16.48 0.98
CA ASP A 45 -4.36 -15.32 0.51
C ASP A 45 -4.85 -14.90 -0.87
N ILE A 46 -5.20 -15.86 -1.73
CA ILE A 46 -5.60 -15.65 -3.12
C ILE A 46 -6.85 -16.49 -3.43
N SER A 47 -7.73 -16.01 -4.29
CA SER A 47 -8.82 -16.83 -4.81
C SER A 47 -9.13 -16.57 -6.28
N PHE A 48 -9.79 -17.53 -6.92
CA PHE A 48 -10.29 -17.39 -8.28
C PHE A 48 -11.55 -18.24 -8.49
N PRO A 49 -12.45 -17.83 -9.39
CA PRO A 49 -13.65 -18.60 -9.69
C PRO A 49 -13.31 -19.87 -10.47
N LEU A 50 -13.97 -20.97 -10.16
CA LEU A 50 -13.82 -22.22 -10.92
C LEU A 50 -14.66 -22.23 -12.19
N ASP A 51 -15.82 -21.57 -12.20
CA ASP A 51 -16.70 -21.53 -13.39
C ASP A 51 -15.96 -21.01 -14.62
N ILE A 52 -15.82 -21.85 -15.64
CA ILE A 52 -15.10 -21.51 -16.87
C ILE A 52 -15.70 -20.28 -17.58
N ARG A 53 -17.00 -20.02 -17.39
CA ARG A 53 -17.69 -18.88 -18.01
C ARG A 53 -17.11 -17.54 -17.58
N ASN A 54 -16.57 -17.46 -16.37
CA ASN A 54 -15.90 -16.25 -15.88
C ASN A 54 -14.60 -15.97 -16.67
N TRP A 55 -14.00 -17.00 -17.26
CA TRP A 55 -12.70 -16.93 -17.93
C TRP A 55 -12.78 -16.74 -19.44
N TYR A 56 -13.96 -16.86 -20.07
CA TYR A 56 -14.12 -16.83 -21.54
C TYR A 56 -13.46 -15.67 -22.28
N HIS A 57 -13.25 -14.52 -21.62
CA HIS A 57 -12.55 -13.38 -22.20
C HIS A 57 -11.03 -13.57 -22.32
N LEU A 58 -10.46 -14.61 -21.68
CA LEU A 58 -9.03 -14.94 -21.64
C LEU A 58 -8.70 -16.27 -22.33
N LEU A 59 -9.71 -17.05 -22.69
CA LEU A 59 -9.55 -18.38 -23.26
C LEU A 59 -9.56 -18.35 -24.78
N ASP A 60 -8.79 -19.24 -25.40
CA ASP A 60 -8.86 -19.49 -26.83
C ASP A 60 -10.15 -20.26 -27.15
N LYS A 61 -11.03 -19.62 -27.93
CA LYS A 61 -12.31 -20.19 -28.34
C LYS A 61 -12.17 -21.49 -29.14
N GLN A 62 -11.03 -21.72 -29.78
CA GLN A 62 -10.78 -22.95 -30.55
C GLN A 62 -10.52 -24.17 -29.65
N LEU A 63 -10.07 -23.93 -28.42
CA LEU A 63 -9.76 -24.98 -27.44
C LEU A 63 -10.94 -25.29 -26.52
N LEU A 64 -12.01 -24.49 -26.54
CA LEU A 64 -13.21 -24.71 -25.76
C LEU A 64 -14.01 -25.91 -26.28
N ASN A 65 -14.54 -26.71 -25.35
CA ASN A 65 -15.44 -27.82 -25.62
C ASN A 65 -16.68 -27.72 -24.73
N ASP A 66 -17.84 -28.17 -25.22
CA ASP A 66 -19.14 -28.12 -24.53
C ASP A 66 -19.15 -28.89 -23.20
N GLY A 67 -18.19 -29.80 -22.99
CA GLY A 67 -18.02 -30.56 -21.76
C GLY A 67 -17.23 -29.85 -20.65
N MET A 68 -16.62 -28.69 -20.93
CA MET A 68 -15.82 -27.96 -19.93
C MET A 68 -16.73 -27.12 -19.03
N VAL A 69 -16.63 -27.33 -17.71
CA VAL A 69 -17.46 -26.62 -16.72
C VAL A 69 -16.59 -25.80 -15.76
N ASN A 70 -15.40 -26.30 -15.44
CA ASN A 70 -14.45 -25.63 -14.57
C ASN A 70 -13.20 -25.16 -15.34
N ILE A 71 -12.46 -24.20 -14.77
CA ILE A 71 -11.26 -23.64 -15.39
C ILE A 71 -10.11 -24.65 -15.50
N PHE A 72 -10.03 -25.64 -14.61
CA PHE A 72 -9.02 -26.69 -14.71
C PHE A 72 -9.26 -27.62 -15.90
N ASP A 73 -10.52 -27.83 -16.32
CA ASP A 73 -10.88 -28.61 -17.51
C ASP A 73 -10.25 -28.04 -18.79
N TYR A 74 -9.99 -26.73 -18.82
CA TYR A 74 -9.40 -26.06 -19.97
C TYR A 74 -7.94 -26.47 -20.18
N GLY A 75 -7.13 -26.46 -19.12
CA GLY A 75 -5.72 -26.87 -19.19
C GLY A 75 -5.52 -28.39 -19.14
N MET A 76 -6.42 -29.12 -18.49
CA MET A 76 -6.27 -30.55 -18.20
C MET A 76 -7.61 -31.29 -18.31
N PRO A 77 -8.17 -31.44 -19.52
CA PRO A 77 -9.49 -32.03 -19.71
C PRO A 77 -9.53 -33.50 -19.27
N GLY A 78 -10.61 -33.89 -18.59
CA GLY A 78 -10.86 -35.28 -18.19
C GLY A 78 -10.09 -35.74 -16.94
N ILE A 79 -9.38 -34.86 -16.27
CA ILE A 79 -8.79 -35.11 -14.95
C ILE A 79 -9.77 -34.64 -13.87
N ASP A 80 -9.94 -35.44 -12.83
CA ASP A 80 -10.74 -35.08 -11.66
C ASP A 80 -10.18 -33.86 -10.92
N VAL A 81 -11.06 -32.98 -10.42
CA VAL A 81 -10.69 -31.70 -9.79
C VAL A 81 -9.72 -31.87 -8.62
N ASP A 82 -9.89 -32.91 -7.79
CA ASP A 82 -9.00 -33.13 -6.66
C ASP A 82 -7.57 -33.47 -7.13
N LYS A 83 -7.43 -34.19 -8.24
CA LYS A 83 -6.12 -34.48 -8.85
C LYS A 83 -5.52 -33.24 -9.50
N GLN A 84 -6.32 -32.41 -10.15
CA GLN A 84 -5.86 -31.16 -10.76
C GLN A 84 -5.35 -30.18 -9.68
N ILE A 85 -6.01 -30.14 -8.52
CA ILE A 85 -5.56 -29.36 -7.35
C ILE A 85 -4.21 -29.85 -6.83
N ILE A 86 -4.02 -31.17 -6.74
CA ILE A 86 -2.73 -31.76 -6.34
C ILE A 86 -1.64 -31.34 -7.33
N GLN A 87 -1.90 -31.43 -8.63
CA GLN A 87 -0.95 -31.02 -9.67
C GLN A 87 -0.62 -29.53 -9.60
N LEU A 88 -1.59 -28.65 -9.35
CA LEU A 88 -1.33 -27.22 -9.15
C LEU A 88 -0.42 -26.98 -7.93
N LYS A 89 -0.66 -27.70 -6.83
CA LYS A 89 0.20 -27.60 -5.65
C LYS A 89 1.62 -28.10 -5.95
N GLU A 90 1.76 -29.23 -6.63
CA GLU A 90 3.06 -29.79 -7.05
C GLU A 90 3.80 -28.83 -8.00
N GLU A 91 3.11 -28.26 -8.99
CA GLU A 91 3.71 -27.30 -9.90
C GLU A 91 4.21 -26.05 -9.16
N SER A 92 3.48 -25.62 -8.11
CA SER A 92 3.86 -24.44 -7.33
C SER A 92 5.19 -24.57 -6.60
N THR A 93 5.73 -25.79 -6.40
CA THR A 93 7.06 -25.98 -5.79
C THR A 93 8.20 -25.52 -6.70
N ASN A 94 7.92 -25.30 -7.99
CA ASN A 94 8.87 -24.74 -8.95
C ASN A 94 8.79 -23.21 -9.03
N TRP A 95 7.89 -22.57 -8.27
CA TRP A 95 7.64 -21.13 -8.30
C TRP A 95 8.31 -20.42 -7.13
N SER A 96 8.42 -19.09 -7.19
CA SER A 96 8.99 -18.29 -6.10
C SER A 96 8.12 -18.27 -4.83
N ILE A 97 6.83 -18.59 -4.95
CA ILE A 97 5.88 -18.70 -3.85
C ILE A 97 5.16 -20.04 -4.01
N HIS A 98 5.26 -20.89 -2.99
CA HIS A 98 4.59 -22.18 -2.99
C HIS A 98 3.17 -22.08 -2.41
N ILE A 99 2.32 -23.03 -2.79
CA ILE A 99 0.97 -23.18 -2.25
C ILE A 99 1.00 -24.22 -1.13
N ASP A 100 0.63 -23.84 0.09
CA ASP A 100 0.46 -24.76 1.22
C ASP A 100 -0.83 -25.58 1.07
N LYS A 101 -1.93 -24.90 0.77
CA LYS A 101 -3.25 -25.52 0.73
C LYS A 101 -4.16 -24.83 -0.29
N ILE A 102 -5.03 -25.63 -0.92
CA ILE A 102 -6.13 -25.17 -1.77
C ILE A 102 -7.43 -25.68 -1.16
N VAL A 103 -8.42 -24.81 -1.02
CA VAL A 103 -9.78 -25.15 -0.58
C VAL A 103 -10.76 -24.74 -1.65
N VAL A 104 -11.61 -25.66 -2.10
CA VAL A 104 -12.70 -25.36 -3.02
C VAL A 104 -14.00 -25.25 -2.25
N GLU A 105 -14.67 -24.11 -2.36
CA GLU A 105 -15.97 -23.86 -1.75
C GLU A 105 -16.78 -22.94 -2.65
N ASN A 106 -18.08 -23.20 -2.80
CA ASN A 106 -19.01 -22.34 -3.55
C ASN A 106 -18.54 -21.97 -4.97
N ASN A 107 -17.91 -22.92 -5.68
CA ASN A 107 -17.37 -22.72 -7.02
C ASN A 107 -16.23 -21.68 -7.11
N GLU A 108 -15.53 -21.45 -6.00
CA GLU A 108 -14.29 -20.67 -5.92
C GLU A 108 -13.17 -21.54 -5.35
N ALA A 109 -11.95 -21.35 -5.83
CA ALA A 109 -10.74 -21.93 -5.26
C ALA A 109 -10.03 -20.88 -4.40
N PHE A 110 -9.75 -21.22 -3.16
CA PHE A 110 -9.04 -20.40 -2.17
C PHE A 110 -7.66 -21.00 -1.92
N LEU A 111 -6.62 -20.23 -2.23
CA LEU A 111 -5.21 -20.60 -2.11
C LEU A 111 -4.63 -20.01 -0.82
N PHE A 112 -4.00 -20.86 -0.04
CA PHE A 112 -3.20 -20.52 1.13
C PHE A 112 -1.74 -20.71 0.75
N LEU A 113 -0.96 -19.64 0.83
CA LEU A 113 0.44 -19.64 0.45
C LEU A 113 1.28 -20.21 1.59
N GLU A 114 2.35 -20.91 1.23
CA GLU A 114 3.31 -21.41 2.20
C GLU A 114 4.03 -20.25 2.88
N ARG A 115 3.98 -20.24 4.22
CA ARG A 115 4.65 -19.24 5.05
C ARG A 115 6.10 -19.63 5.32
N SER A 116 6.85 -19.93 4.26
CA SER A 116 8.21 -20.44 4.36
C SER A 116 9.18 -19.36 4.86
N GLN A 117 10.21 -19.78 5.61
CA GLN A 117 11.23 -18.86 6.08
C GLN A 117 12.02 -18.24 4.91
N GLU A 118 12.16 -18.97 3.80
CA GLU A 118 12.87 -18.54 2.61
C GLU A 118 12.12 -17.39 1.93
N LEU A 119 10.79 -17.51 1.79
CA LEU A 119 9.96 -16.43 1.26
C LEU A 119 10.02 -15.18 2.14
N LEU A 120 9.87 -15.35 3.46
CA LEU A 120 9.96 -14.27 4.44
C LEU A 120 11.32 -13.56 4.37
N ARG A 121 12.42 -14.33 4.38
CA ARG A 121 13.80 -13.82 4.30
C ARG A 121 14.00 -13.03 3.02
N ASN A 122 13.76 -13.64 1.86
CA ASN A 122 14.02 -13.04 0.55
C ASN A 122 13.29 -11.70 0.37
N VAL A 123 12.02 -11.64 0.75
CA VAL A 123 11.22 -10.41 0.61
C VAL A 123 11.66 -9.34 1.62
N ILE A 124 11.90 -9.70 2.88
CA ILE A 124 12.35 -8.74 3.90
C ILE A 124 13.74 -8.19 3.56
N GLU A 125 14.65 -9.05 3.12
CA GLU A 125 15.99 -8.67 2.65
C GLU A 125 15.90 -7.71 1.47
N GLN A 126 15.11 -8.05 0.44
CA GLN A 126 14.86 -7.16 -0.70
C GLN A 126 14.36 -5.78 -0.26
N VAL A 127 13.40 -5.72 0.67
CA VAL A 127 12.87 -4.43 1.16
C VAL A 127 13.96 -3.62 1.85
N ILE A 128 14.80 -4.26 2.65
CA ILE A 128 15.88 -3.60 3.39
C ILE A 128 16.97 -3.08 2.45
N GLU A 129 17.36 -3.88 1.46
CA GLU A 129 18.35 -3.51 0.45
C GLU A 129 17.85 -2.38 -0.46
N CYS A 130 16.60 -2.47 -0.94
CA CYS A 130 16.03 -1.46 -1.82
C CYS A 130 15.68 -0.16 -1.07
N GLY A 131 15.31 -0.26 0.22
CA GLY A 131 14.87 0.87 1.03
C GLY A 131 13.70 1.62 0.37
N HIS A 132 13.86 2.94 0.18
CA HIS A 132 12.85 3.79 -0.47
C HIS A 132 12.60 3.41 -1.94
N SER A 133 13.50 2.68 -2.60
CA SER A 133 13.28 2.24 -3.99
C SER A 133 12.41 0.98 -4.12
N TYR A 134 12.05 0.33 -3.00
CA TYR A 134 11.30 -0.93 -3.02
C TYR A 134 9.96 -0.85 -3.76
N SER A 135 9.29 0.30 -3.70
CA SER A 135 7.99 0.51 -4.36
C SER A 135 8.09 0.99 -5.81
N SER A 136 9.31 1.15 -6.35
CA SER A 136 9.50 1.65 -7.71
C SER A 136 8.95 0.66 -8.72
N SER A 137 8.20 1.15 -9.71
CA SER A 137 7.59 0.30 -10.73
C SER A 137 7.63 0.97 -12.09
N LYS A 138 8.29 0.39 -13.09
CA LYS A 138 8.55 0.99 -14.41
C LYS A 138 7.33 0.95 -15.36
N VAL A 139 6.18 1.40 -14.87
CA VAL A 139 4.87 1.26 -15.54
C VAL A 139 4.51 2.44 -16.43
N ILE A 140 5.18 3.57 -16.28
CA ILE A 140 4.99 4.74 -17.14
C ILE A 140 6.09 4.72 -18.21
N GLU A 141 5.65 4.60 -19.46
CA GLU A 141 6.55 4.48 -20.62
C GLU A 141 6.96 5.84 -21.19
N ARG A 142 6.20 6.90 -20.93
CA ARG A 142 6.43 8.25 -21.47
C ARG A 142 6.76 9.24 -20.36
N THR A 143 7.51 10.29 -20.70
CA THR A 143 7.69 11.42 -19.77
C THR A 143 6.35 12.14 -19.59
N ILE A 144 5.82 12.18 -18.38
CA ILE A 144 4.57 12.88 -18.08
C ILE A 144 4.85 14.30 -17.59
N CYS A 145 4.36 15.29 -18.32
CA CYS A 145 4.35 16.69 -17.91
C CYS A 145 3.00 17.05 -17.29
N LEU A 146 3.00 17.44 -16.01
CA LEU A 146 1.78 17.84 -15.30
C LEU A 146 1.51 19.34 -15.44
N GLN A 147 0.33 19.67 -15.95
CA GLN A 147 -0.17 21.05 -16.00
C GLN A 147 -1.39 21.20 -15.10
N THR A 148 -1.56 22.36 -14.47
CA THR A 148 -2.72 22.67 -13.61
C THR A 148 -3.52 23.82 -14.17
N HIS A 149 -4.84 23.75 -14.03
CA HIS A 149 -5.73 24.89 -14.28
C HIS A 149 -6.75 25.02 -13.13
N PRO A 150 -6.75 26.15 -12.39
CA PRO A 150 -5.89 27.33 -12.56
C PRO A 150 -4.40 27.07 -12.25
N ILE A 151 -3.52 27.97 -12.70
CA ILE A 151 -2.13 28.01 -12.23
C ILE A 151 -2.14 28.46 -10.77
N ILE A 152 -1.37 27.77 -9.93
CA ILE A 152 -1.34 27.98 -8.48
C ILE A 152 0.04 28.54 -8.13
N GLU A 153 0.10 29.83 -7.80
CA GLU A 153 1.34 30.51 -7.39
C GLU A 153 1.57 30.40 -5.88
N ASP A 154 0.52 30.68 -5.08
CA ASP A 154 0.50 30.50 -3.63
C ASP A 154 -0.65 29.57 -3.24
N HIS A 155 -0.32 28.40 -2.70
CA HIS A 155 -1.30 27.37 -2.32
C HIS A 155 -1.90 27.60 -0.92
N THR A 156 -1.46 28.62 -0.18
CA THR A 156 -1.93 28.92 1.19
C THR A 156 -3.10 29.90 1.21
N GLU A 157 -3.21 30.78 0.22
CA GLU A 157 -4.26 31.81 0.12
C GLU A 157 -5.45 31.40 -0.76
N VAL A 158 -5.41 30.21 -1.35
CA VAL A 158 -6.46 29.70 -2.25
C VAL A 158 -7.62 29.03 -1.51
N ASP A 159 -8.74 28.83 -2.22
CA ASP A 159 -9.85 28.03 -1.70
C ASP A 159 -9.49 26.53 -1.57
N LEU A 160 -10.28 25.79 -0.79
CA LEU A 160 -10.00 24.37 -0.52
C LEU A 160 -10.02 23.48 -1.77
N SER A 161 -10.78 23.82 -2.82
CA SER A 161 -10.78 23.04 -4.07
C SER A 161 -9.47 23.22 -4.82
N VAL A 162 -8.96 24.45 -4.91
CA VAL A 162 -7.66 24.74 -5.52
C VAL A 162 -6.52 24.14 -4.69
N LEU A 163 -6.61 24.18 -3.36
CA LEU A 163 -5.68 23.48 -2.48
C LEU A 163 -5.67 21.96 -2.77
N ARG A 164 -6.84 21.33 -2.87
CA ARG A 164 -6.92 19.90 -3.19
C ARG A 164 -6.27 19.58 -4.52
N LEU A 165 -6.50 20.41 -5.54
CA LEU A 165 -5.83 20.28 -6.85
C LEU A 165 -4.31 20.38 -6.72
N HIS A 166 -3.79 21.31 -5.92
CA HIS A 166 -2.37 21.43 -5.64
C HIS A 166 -1.81 20.14 -5.00
N LEU A 167 -2.46 19.61 -3.97
CA LEU A 167 -2.04 18.39 -3.29
C LEU A 167 -2.04 17.18 -4.23
N VAL A 168 -3.07 17.06 -5.07
CA VAL A 168 -3.14 16.03 -6.13
C VAL A 168 -1.94 16.14 -7.07
N LYS A 169 -1.57 17.35 -7.49
CA LYS A 169 -0.40 17.60 -8.36
C LYS A 169 0.89 17.14 -7.72
N GLU A 170 1.17 17.57 -6.49
CA GLU A 170 2.43 17.25 -5.83
C GLU A 170 2.58 15.76 -5.55
N VAL A 171 1.49 15.09 -5.16
CA VAL A 171 1.49 13.63 -4.97
C VAL A 171 1.62 12.88 -6.32
N ALA A 172 0.98 13.38 -7.39
CA ALA A 172 1.13 12.81 -8.73
C ALA A 172 2.60 12.88 -9.21
N LYS A 173 3.31 13.98 -8.96
CA LYS A 173 4.74 14.11 -9.28
C LYS A 173 5.56 13.00 -8.61
N ASN A 174 5.33 12.74 -7.33
CA ASN A 174 6.05 11.71 -6.59
C ASN A 174 5.81 10.32 -7.18
N PHE A 175 4.56 9.99 -7.50
CA PHE A 175 4.24 8.73 -8.17
C PHE A 175 4.88 8.62 -9.55
N ILE A 176 4.87 9.69 -10.35
CA ILE A 176 5.49 9.72 -11.69
C ILE A 176 6.99 9.51 -11.57
N ASN A 177 7.69 10.27 -10.71
CA ASN A 177 9.12 10.14 -10.50
C ASN A 177 9.53 8.71 -10.13
N LYS A 178 8.67 8.03 -9.37
CA LYS A 178 8.90 6.66 -8.91
C LYS A 178 8.50 5.58 -9.92
N SER A 179 7.70 5.95 -10.91
CA SER A 179 7.07 4.99 -11.82
C SER A 179 7.47 5.12 -13.29
N THR A 180 8.24 6.15 -13.63
CA THR A 180 8.72 6.41 -14.98
C THR A 180 9.94 5.57 -15.29
N ARG A 181 9.98 4.99 -16.49
CA ARG A 181 11.16 4.29 -17.01
C ARG A 181 12.36 5.22 -17.08
N GLU A 182 13.56 4.65 -16.95
CA GLU A 182 14.82 5.40 -17.08
C GLU A 182 14.97 6.05 -18.46
N ILE A 183 14.46 5.39 -19.51
CA ILE A 183 14.47 5.88 -20.89
C ILE A 183 13.03 5.93 -21.41
N PRO A 184 12.36 7.09 -21.36
CA PRO A 184 10.97 7.23 -21.80
C PRO A 184 10.82 7.29 -23.33
N GLU A 185 9.75 6.69 -23.85
CA GLU A 185 9.38 6.64 -25.27
C GLU A 185 8.56 7.88 -25.70
N GLY A 186 9.09 9.06 -25.42
CA GLY A 186 8.48 10.35 -25.76
C GLY A 186 7.88 11.07 -24.57
N SER A 187 6.91 11.96 -24.83
CA SER A 187 6.30 12.82 -23.82
C SER A 187 4.79 12.88 -23.95
N SER A 188 4.10 13.02 -22.81
CA SER A 188 2.66 13.17 -22.70
C SER A 188 2.36 14.32 -21.73
N VAL A 189 1.33 15.11 -22.02
CA VAL A 189 0.87 16.18 -21.13
C VAL A 189 -0.41 15.72 -20.46
N VAL A 190 -0.43 15.74 -19.13
CA VAL A 190 -1.60 15.42 -18.33
C VAL A 190 -2.05 16.68 -17.61
N HIS A 191 -3.30 17.06 -17.84
CA HIS A 191 -3.91 18.24 -17.25
C HIS A 191 -4.68 17.87 -15.99
N LEU A 192 -4.35 18.52 -14.88
CA LEU A 192 -5.06 18.43 -13.61
C LEU A 192 -6.00 19.65 -13.50
N LEU A 193 -7.30 19.41 -13.45
CA LEU A 193 -8.31 20.45 -13.66
C LEU A 193 -9.43 20.39 -12.62
N LEU A 194 -10.00 21.55 -12.26
CA LEU A 194 -11.24 21.61 -11.46
C LEU A 194 -12.50 21.39 -12.32
N ASN A 195 -12.44 21.81 -13.58
CA ASN A 195 -13.51 21.66 -14.55
C ASN A 195 -12.92 21.13 -15.87
N PRO A 196 -13.63 20.26 -16.60
CA PRO A 196 -13.17 19.80 -17.91
C PRO A 196 -13.03 20.99 -18.87
N ILE A 197 -11.97 20.99 -19.68
CA ILE A 197 -11.73 21.98 -20.73
C ILE A 197 -12.27 21.46 -22.07
N ASP A 198 -11.89 20.23 -22.44
CA ASP A 198 -12.36 19.51 -23.63
C ASP A 198 -12.25 17.99 -23.44
N ASP A 199 -12.86 17.21 -24.34
CA ASP A 199 -12.84 15.74 -24.33
C ASP A 199 -11.60 15.13 -25.01
N CYS A 200 -10.76 15.96 -25.63
CA CYS A 200 -9.61 15.53 -26.45
C CYS A 200 -8.30 15.47 -25.64
N THR A 201 -8.26 16.11 -24.48
CA THR A 201 -7.09 16.20 -23.58
C THR A 201 -7.15 15.14 -22.48
N VAL A 202 -5.98 14.62 -22.07
CA VAL A 202 -5.89 13.70 -20.94
C VAL A 202 -6.08 14.49 -19.65
N ASN A 203 -7.29 14.40 -19.09
CA ASN A 203 -7.72 15.21 -17.96
C ASN A 203 -7.90 14.37 -16.69
N VAL A 204 -7.17 14.73 -15.64
CA VAL A 204 -7.44 14.28 -14.28
C VAL A 204 -8.28 15.34 -13.59
N LEU A 205 -9.57 15.08 -13.48
CA LEU A 205 -10.51 15.98 -12.80
C LEU A 205 -10.34 15.89 -11.29
N CYS A 206 -10.29 17.05 -10.63
CA CYS A 206 -10.30 17.19 -9.19
C CYS A 206 -11.65 17.75 -8.74
N GLY A 207 -12.45 16.89 -8.11
CA GLY A 207 -13.76 17.24 -7.59
C GLY A 207 -13.67 18.30 -6.49
N PRO A 208 -14.70 19.15 -6.36
CA PRO A 208 -14.68 20.28 -5.44
C PRO A 208 -14.68 19.84 -3.97
N VAL A 209 -14.14 20.70 -3.12
CA VAL A 209 -14.28 20.59 -1.67
C VAL A 209 -15.53 21.35 -1.22
N LEU A 210 -16.43 20.63 -0.56
CA LEU A 210 -17.70 21.10 -0.04
C LEU A 210 -17.61 21.34 1.46
N ASN A 211 -18.37 22.30 1.96
CA ASN A 211 -18.54 22.57 3.38
C ASN A 211 -19.66 21.70 4.00
N ASP A 212 -19.98 21.96 5.26
CA ASP A 212 -20.97 21.22 6.05
C ASP A 212 -22.38 21.22 5.44
N LYS A 213 -22.68 22.24 4.63
CA LYS A 213 -23.96 22.45 3.94
C LYS A 213 -23.97 21.85 2.53
N GLY A 214 -22.90 21.19 2.10
CA GLY A 214 -22.78 20.61 0.75
C GLY A 214 -22.51 21.63 -0.36
N VAL A 215 -22.15 22.87 -0.01
CA VAL A 215 -21.81 23.94 -0.95
C VAL A 215 -20.29 24.04 -1.07
N LYS A 216 -19.76 24.44 -2.23
CA LYS A 216 -18.30 24.67 -2.40
C LYS A 216 -17.76 25.54 -1.26
N SER A 217 -16.70 25.07 -0.62
CA SER A 217 -16.09 25.78 0.51
C SER A 217 -15.38 27.04 0.02
N SER A 218 -15.64 28.16 0.70
CA SER A 218 -14.92 29.43 0.55
C SER A 218 -13.81 29.61 1.60
N THR A 219 -13.50 28.55 2.36
CA THR A 219 -12.45 28.59 3.40
C THR A 219 -11.09 28.69 2.73
N ALA A 220 -10.23 29.59 3.24
CA ALA A 220 -8.86 29.68 2.76
C ALA A 220 -8.02 28.50 3.27
N ALA A 221 -7.10 28.01 2.44
CA ALA A 221 -6.22 26.90 2.76
C ALA A 221 -5.45 27.10 4.07
N LYS A 222 -4.91 28.30 4.30
CA LYS A 222 -4.20 28.66 5.55
C LYS A 222 -5.04 28.47 6.82
N ASP A 223 -6.35 28.71 6.75
CA ASP A 223 -7.24 28.59 7.91
C ASP A 223 -7.45 27.11 8.26
N LEU A 224 -7.59 26.26 7.25
CA LEU A 224 -7.66 24.82 7.43
C LEU A 224 -6.33 24.27 7.98
N TYR A 225 -5.20 24.66 7.41
CA TYR A 225 -3.88 24.24 7.91
C TYR A 225 -3.65 24.65 9.36
N ARG A 226 -3.98 25.90 9.70
CA ARG A 226 -3.91 26.40 11.08
C ARG A 226 -4.78 25.58 12.01
N THR A 227 -6.04 25.35 11.63
CA THR A 227 -6.99 24.58 12.44
C THR A 227 -6.48 23.16 12.70
N ARG A 228 -6.01 22.45 11.66
CA ARG A 228 -5.47 21.08 11.82
C ARG A 228 -4.17 21.04 12.61
N SER A 229 -3.34 22.08 12.51
CA SER A 229 -2.12 22.20 13.32
C SER A 229 -2.46 22.38 14.81
N ASP A 230 -3.43 23.24 15.11
CA ASP A 230 -3.93 23.46 16.47
C ASP A 230 -4.57 22.18 17.03
N ASP A 231 -5.30 21.42 16.20
CA ASP A 231 -5.88 20.13 16.59
C ASP A 231 -4.80 19.10 16.98
N MET A 232 -3.74 18.96 16.17
CA MET A 232 -2.63 18.04 16.44
C MET A 232 -1.91 18.41 17.74
N LYS A 233 -1.71 19.72 17.95
CA LYS A 233 -1.10 20.25 19.16
C LYS A 233 -1.96 19.95 20.40
N MET A 234 -3.27 20.20 20.33
CA MET A 234 -4.21 19.92 21.41
C MET A 234 -4.30 18.41 21.71
N MET A 235 -4.30 17.57 20.68
CA MET A 235 -4.30 16.12 20.86
C MET A 235 -3.05 15.64 21.60
N ALA A 236 -1.87 16.16 21.22
CA ALA A 236 -0.62 15.80 21.88
C ALA A 236 -0.59 16.25 23.35
N TYR A 237 -1.10 17.46 23.64
CA TYR A 237 -1.23 17.95 25.02
C TYR A 237 -2.11 17.05 25.88
N HIS A 238 -3.32 16.74 25.42
CA HIS A 238 -4.28 15.99 26.23
C HIS A 238 -3.92 14.51 26.38
N LYS A 239 -3.27 13.91 25.38
CA LYS A 239 -2.99 12.47 25.36
C LYS A 239 -1.61 12.11 25.91
N TYR A 240 -0.62 12.98 25.74
CA TYR A 240 0.79 12.66 26.05
C TYR A 240 1.42 13.64 27.04
N HIS A 241 0.66 14.59 27.60
CA HIS A 241 1.12 15.56 28.61
C HIS A 241 2.39 16.31 28.17
N VAL A 242 2.58 16.53 26.86
CA VAL A 242 3.70 17.30 26.33
C VAL A 242 3.70 18.68 27.00
N PRO A 243 4.81 19.18 27.55
CA PRO A 243 4.81 20.48 28.21
C PRO A 243 4.34 21.59 27.27
N ALA A 244 3.50 22.50 27.75
CA ALA A 244 3.01 23.66 27.01
C ALA A 244 4.10 24.64 26.53
N VAL A 245 5.37 24.38 26.87
CA VAL A 245 6.51 25.22 26.50
C VAL A 245 6.75 25.06 25.00
N ALA A 246 6.28 26.04 24.26
CA ALA A 246 6.40 26.12 22.81
C ALA A 246 7.83 26.55 22.42
N ASN A 247 8.75 25.60 22.38
CA ASN A 247 9.99 25.79 21.63
C ASN A 247 9.60 25.98 20.14
N GLN A 248 10.32 26.81 19.39
CA GLN A 248 10.06 27.04 17.97
C GLN A 248 10.08 25.74 17.13
N SER A 249 10.81 24.72 17.61
CA SER A 249 10.83 23.37 17.03
C SER A 249 9.46 22.67 17.11
N TRP A 250 8.78 22.72 18.26
CA TRP A 250 7.46 22.09 18.44
C TRP A 250 6.37 22.76 17.61
N ASN A 251 6.37 24.10 17.51
CA ASN A 251 5.42 24.79 16.64
C ASN A 251 5.62 24.41 15.16
N THR A 252 6.88 24.31 14.71
CA THR A 252 7.19 23.85 13.35
C THR A 252 6.75 22.40 13.15
N TYR A 253 6.94 21.54 14.15
CA TYR A 253 6.54 20.14 14.12
C TYR A 253 5.02 19.97 13.98
N PHE A 254 4.24 20.62 14.86
CA PHE A 254 2.77 20.54 14.80
C PHE A 254 2.20 21.18 13.53
N ARG A 255 2.86 22.21 12.98
CA ARG A 255 2.51 22.76 11.67
C ARG A 255 2.63 21.68 10.58
N LYS A 256 3.77 20.99 10.50
CA LYS A 256 3.97 19.90 9.53
C LYS A 256 2.95 18.76 9.72
N LEU A 257 2.62 18.42 10.97
CA LEU A 257 1.57 17.42 11.25
C LEU A 257 0.17 17.88 10.81
N GLY A 258 -0.15 19.16 10.99
CA GLY A 258 -1.39 19.76 10.51
C GLY A 258 -1.48 19.72 8.99
N GLU A 259 -0.41 20.12 8.30
CA GLU A 259 -0.29 20.05 6.83
C GLU A 259 -0.44 18.62 6.33
N ALA A 260 0.26 17.66 6.92
CA ALA A 260 0.14 16.25 6.60
C ALA A 260 -1.29 15.71 6.83
N SER A 261 -1.95 16.15 7.90
CA SER A 261 -3.34 15.79 8.19
C SER A 261 -4.29 16.28 7.10
N VAL A 262 -4.10 17.51 6.63
CA VAL A 262 -4.86 18.06 5.49
C VAL A 262 -4.63 17.24 4.23
N THR A 263 -3.39 16.84 3.94
CA THR A 263 -3.10 15.98 2.77
C THR A 263 -3.85 14.65 2.84
N ILE A 264 -3.84 13.98 3.99
CA ILE A 264 -4.58 12.73 4.19
C ILE A 264 -6.09 12.94 4.03
N GLU A 265 -6.65 13.99 4.65
CA GLU A 265 -8.07 14.32 4.58
C GLU A 265 -8.53 14.60 3.13
N MET A 266 -7.74 15.36 2.38
CA MET A 266 -8.03 15.79 1.00
C MET A 266 -7.95 14.66 -0.03
N LEU A 267 -7.06 13.69 0.21
CA LEU A 267 -6.75 12.62 -0.75
C LEU A 267 -7.33 11.26 -0.35
N ALA A 268 -8.01 11.15 0.81
CA ALA A 268 -8.66 9.91 1.26
C ALA A 268 -9.78 9.41 0.35
N ASN A 269 -10.28 10.26 -0.54
CA ASN A 269 -11.29 9.93 -1.54
C ASN A 269 -10.74 10.13 -2.96
N LYS A 270 -11.35 9.43 -3.93
CA LYS A 270 -11.04 9.58 -5.35
C LYS A 270 -10.94 11.06 -5.74
N PRO A 271 -9.85 11.53 -6.37
CA PRO A 271 -9.68 12.91 -6.79
C PRO A 271 -10.89 13.43 -7.58
N GLN A 272 -11.45 12.60 -8.47
CA GLN A 272 -12.58 12.95 -9.34
C GLN A 272 -13.90 13.18 -8.61
N LYS A 273 -14.02 12.74 -7.36
CA LYS A 273 -15.25 12.88 -6.57
C LYS A 273 -15.18 14.11 -5.67
N PRO A 274 -16.28 14.86 -5.48
CA PRO A 274 -16.35 15.88 -4.44
C PRO A 274 -16.08 15.30 -3.06
N ILE A 275 -15.49 16.09 -2.17
CA ILE A 275 -15.31 15.73 -0.75
C ILE A 275 -15.94 16.77 0.14
N LYS A 276 -16.29 16.38 1.36
CA LYS A 276 -16.84 17.28 2.38
C LYS A 276 -15.78 17.46 3.47
N ILE A 277 -15.43 18.71 3.77
CA ILE A 277 -14.50 19.05 4.85
C ILE A 277 -15.22 19.91 5.88
N THR A 278 -15.22 19.41 7.11
CA THR A 278 -15.76 20.04 8.31
C THR A 278 -14.62 20.72 9.06
N VAL A 279 -14.49 22.04 8.91
CA VAL A 279 -13.38 22.79 9.55
C VAL A 279 -13.44 22.63 11.08
N ASN A 280 -14.63 22.72 11.65
CA ASN A 280 -14.83 22.74 13.11
C ASN A 280 -15.06 21.35 13.76
N ASP A 281 -15.13 20.26 12.98
CA ASP A 281 -15.29 18.92 13.53
C ASP A 281 -13.93 18.22 13.69
N THR A 282 -13.26 18.60 14.77
CA THR A 282 -11.90 18.16 15.10
C THR A 282 -11.83 16.68 15.49
N ARG A 283 -12.96 16.08 15.92
CA ARG A 283 -13.01 14.67 16.33
C ARG A 283 -13.08 13.71 15.16
N SER A 284 -13.85 14.04 14.11
CA SER A 284 -13.96 13.18 12.94
C SER A 284 -12.79 13.37 11.97
N ALA A 285 -12.37 14.62 11.73
CA ALA A 285 -11.33 14.95 10.74
C ALA A 285 -9.96 14.36 11.10
N ASN A 286 -9.58 14.38 12.37
CA ASN A 286 -8.25 13.96 12.80
C ASN A 286 -8.13 12.45 13.08
N LYS A 287 -9.23 11.70 13.13
CA LYS A 287 -9.20 10.29 13.58
C LYS A 287 -8.38 9.40 12.63
N GLY A 288 -8.40 9.67 11.33
CA GLY A 288 -7.61 8.91 10.34
C GLY A 288 -6.12 9.25 10.39
N SER A 289 -5.78 10.53 10.20
CA SER A 289 -4.41 11.02 10.16
C SER A 289 -3.66 10.80 11.48
N SER A 290 -4.25 11.18 12.61
CA SER A 290 -3.61 10.99 13.93
C SER A 290 -3.34 9.52 14.25
N PHE A 291 -4.20 8.61 13.77
CA PHE A 291 -4.00 7.18 13.98
C PHE A 291 -2.83 6.64 13.16
N ILE A 292 -2.68 7.11 11.92
CA ILE A 292 -1.51 6.79 11.08
C ILE A 292 -0.24 7.33 11.74
N PHE A 293 -0.24 8.60 12.11
CA PHE A 293 0.89 9.30 12.70
C PHE A 293 1.35 8.66 14.00
N TYR A 294 0.39 8.32 14.87
CA TYR A 294 0.67 7.68 16.14
C TYR A 294 1.32 6.30 15.97
N ASN A 295 0.86 5.51 14.99
CA ASN A 295 1.45 4.19 14.75
C ASN A 295 2.84 4.29 14.10
N CYS A 296 3.07 5.27 13.23
CA CYS A 296 4.40 5.56 12.68
C CYS A 296 5.38 5.97 13.80
N ALA A 297 4.97 6.88 14.70
CA ALA A 297 5.77 7.29 15.85
C ALA A 297 6.04 6.13 16.82
N ARG A 298 5.03 5.29 17.08
CA ARG A 298 5.17 4.10 17.94
C ARG A 298 6.18 3.10 17.38
N LEU A 299 6.18 2.90 16.07
CA LEU A 299 7.16 2.05 15.39
C LEU A 299 8.58 2.63 15.53
N SER A 300 8.73 3.94 15.35
CA SER A 300 10.00 4.64 15.58
C SER A 300 10.48 4.53 17.04
N ALA A 301 9.58 4.69 18.02
CA ALA A 301 9.90 4.55 19.44
C ALA A 301 10.31 3.12 19.81
N LEU A 302 9.70 2.10 19.19
CA LEU A 302 10.09 0.70 19.36
C LEU A 302 11.56 0.48 18.96
N PHE A 303 11.98 0.99 17.81
CA PHE A 303 13.38 0.86 17.38
C PHE A 303 14.33 1.64 18.25
N LYS A 304 13.98 2.88 18.63
CA LYS A 304 14.78 3.66 19.58
C LYS A 304 15.03 2.92 20.89
N GLU A 305 14.01 2.22 21.40
CA GLU A 305 14.14 1.40 22.62
C GLU A 305 14.96 0.12 22.38
N PHE A 306 14.80 -0.53 21.21
CA PHE A 306 15.65 -1.66 20.83
C PHE A 306 17.12 -1.23 20.77
N ASP A 307 17.44 -0.19 20.00
CA ASP A 307 18.79 0.33 19.81
C ASP A 307 19.43 0.73 21.15
N LYS A 308 18.68 1.37 22.05
CA LYS A 308 19.12 1.69 23.41
C LYS A 308 19.48 0.43 24.21
N LYS A 309 18.66 -0.62 24.13
CA LYS A 309 18.91 -1.88 24.83
C LYS A 309 20.08 -2.65 24.24
N THR A 310 20.29 -2.54 22.94
CA THR A 310 21.47 -3.10 22.27
C THR A 310 22.74 -2.36 22.68
N ALA A 311 22.71 -1.03 22.68
CA ALA A 311 23.83 -0.18 23.12
C ALA A 311 24.20 -0.36 24.60
N THR A 312 23.26 -0.83 25.42
CA THR A 312 23.48 -1.17 26.84
C THR A 312 23.71 -2.66 27.08
N SER A 313 23.92 -3.44 26.01
CA SER A 313 24.16 -4.90 26.05
C SER A 313 23.06 -5.71 26.74
N ILE A 314 21.84 -5.16 26.85
CA ILE A 314 20.65 -5.87 27.34
C ILE A 314 20.11 -6.82 26.27
N TYR A 315 20.18 -6.40 25.00
CA TYR A 315 19.93 -7.24 23.83
C TYR A 315 21.21 -7.38 23.02
N PRO A 316 21.40 -8.51 22.32
CA PRO A 316 22.45 -8.64 21.33
C PRO A 316 22.16 -7.73 20.12
N GLU A 317 23.20 -7.44 19.34
CA GLU A 317 23.05 -6.81 18.04
C GLU A 317 22.25 -7.69 17.08
N LEU A 318 21.65 -7.06 16.07
CA LEU A 318 20.97 -7.82 15.04
C LEU A 318 22.01 -8.66 14.29
N PRO A 319 21.76 -9.97 14.11
CA PRO A 319 22.62 -10.82 13.29
C PRO A 319 22.50 -10.42 11.82
N ASN A 320 23.32 -11.03 10.96
CA ASN A 320 23.07 -10.98 9.53
C ASN A 320 21.66 -11.51 9.25
N ILE A 321 20.95 -10.89 8.32
CA ILE A 321 19.62 -11.33 7.92
C ILE A 321 19.62 -12.78 7.41
N SER A 322 20.73 -13.29 6.86
CA SER A 322 20.93 -14.70 6.47
C SER A 322 20.81 -15.68 7.64
N ASP A 323 21.07 -15.22 8.87
CA ASP A 323 21.15 -16.08 10.06
C ASP A 323 19.88 -15.99 10.92
N VAL A 324 18.93 -15.14 10.53
CA VAL A 324 17.65 -14.97 11.23
C VAL A 324 16.73 -16.15 10.95
N ASP A 325 16.12 -16.70 11.99
CA ASP A 325 15.08 -17.72 11.87
C ASP A 325 13.70 -17.06 11.74
N PHE A 326 13.23 -16.92 10.50
CA PHE A 326 11.90 -16.36 10.21
C PHE A 326 10.75 -17.34 10.45
N SER A 327 11.01 -18.64 10.66
CA SER A 327 9.97 -19.63 10.98
C SER A 327 9.27 -19.33 12.32
N LEU A 328 9.91 -18.51 13.17
CA LEU A 328 9.38 -18.04 14.45
C LEU A 328 8.23 -17.03 14.32
N LEU A 329 8.00 -16.48 13.11
CA LEU A 329 6.90 -15.57 12.81
C LEU A 329 5.60 -16.35 12.58
N THR A 330 4.92 -16.68 13.67
CA THR A 330 3.77 -17.59 13.69
C THR A 330 2.43 -16.88 13.86
N GLN A 331 2.42 -15.58 14.18
CA GLN A 331 1.19 -14.87 14.49
C GLN A 331 0.41 -14.51 13.22
N PRO A 332 -0.93 -14.52 13.24
CA PRO A 332 -1.74 -14.15 12.09
C PRO A 332 -1.43 -12.74 11.57
N GLU A 333 -1.22 -11.79 12.48
CA GLU A 333 -0.86 -10.42 12.14
C GLU A 333 0.55 -10.28 11.56
N GLU A 334 1.50 -11.16 11.91
CA GLU A 334 2.85 -11.15 11.32
C GLU A 334 2.76 -11.50 9.83
N TRP A 335 1.95 -12.52 9.49
CA TRP A 335 1.67 -12.85 8.10
C TRP A 335 0.89 -11.77 7.38
N GLU A 336 -0.12 -11.16 8.01
CA GLU A 336 -0.87 -10.07 7.39
C GLU A 336 0.01 -8.85 7.11
N LEU A 337 0.88 -8.44 8.06
CA LEU A 337 1.89 -7.40 7.86
C LEU A 337 2.81 -7.72 6.67
N PHE A 338 3.29 -8.96 6.60
CA PHE A 338 4.15 -9.42 5.52
C PHE A 338 3.44 -9.47 4.15
N TYR A 339 2.40 -10.28 4.03
CA TYR A 339 1.72 -10.56 2.75
C TYR A 339 0.97 -9.33 2.21
N VAL A 340 0.22 -8.63 3.06
CA VAL A 340 -0.68 -7.54 2.62
C VAL A 340 0.05 -6.21 2.51
N TYR A 341 1.01 -5.95 3.41
CA TYR A 341 1.60 -4.62 3.50
C TYR A 341 3.06 -4.56 3.10
N ILE A 342 3.82 -5.64 3.15
CA ILE A 342 5.18 -5.63 2.58
C ILE A 342 5.11 -6.08 1.12
N MET A 343 4.73 -7.34 0.87
CA MET A 343 4.83 -7.95 -0.44
C MET A 343 3.91 -7.31 -1.50
N GLN A 344 2.73 -6.84 -1.11
CA GLN A 344 1.78 -6.18 -2.02
C GLN A 344 2.01 -4.68 -2.20
N TYR A 345 2.91 -4.05 -1.42
CA TYR A 345 3.08 -2.60 -1.43
C TYR A 345 3.43 -2.00 -2.81
N PRO A 346 4.38 -2.57 -3.60
CA PRO A 346 4.66 -2.04 -4.93
C PRO A 346 3.43 -2.06 -5.85
N LEU A 347 2.54 -3.05 -5.68
CA LEU A 347 1.29 -3.14 -6.45
C LEU A 347 0.27 -2.08 -6.06
N VAL A 348 0.26 -1.67 -4.80
CA VAL A 348 -0.58 -0.56 -4.32
C VAL A 348 -0.12 0.74 -4.97
N VAL A 349 1.19 1.01 -4.98
CA VAL A 349 1.78 2.19 -5.62
C VAL A 349 1.51 2.19 -7.13
N LYS A 350 1.77 1.08 -7.82
CA LYS A 350 1.42 0.89 -9.24
C LYS A 350 -0.06 1.16 -9.51
N SER A 351 -0.96 0.68 -8.65
CA SER A 351 -2.41 0.90 -8.78
C SER A 351 -2.85 2.35 -8.57
N CYS A 352 -2.02 3.17 -7.90
CA CYS A 352 -2.30 4.60 -7.72
C CYS A 352 -2.12 5.39 -9.03
N ILE A 353 -1.21 4.95 -9.92
CA ILE A 353 -0.71 5.76 -11.04
C ILE A 353 -0.84 5.12 -12.42
N ARG A 354 -1.01 3.79 -12.55
CA ARG A 354 -0.99 3.07 -13.84
C ARG A 354 -1.93 3.58 -14.93
N ASP A 355 -3.00 4.28 -14.57
CA ASP A 355 -4.03 4.78 -15.49
C ASP A 355 -3.99 6.32 -15.63
N ILE A 356 -2.87 6.96 -15.26
CA ILE A 356 -2.71 8.42 -15.29
C ILE A 356 -2.85 9.01 -16.69
N GLU A 357 -2.34 8.32 -17.72
CA GLU A 357 -2.49 8.71 -19.12
C GLU A 357 -3.92 8.52 -19.65
N LYS A 358 -4.80 7.89 -18.86
CA LYS A 358 -6.23 7.80 -19.12
C LYS A 358 -7.03 8.78 -18.25
N GLY A 359 -6.36 9.71 -17.55
CA GLY A 359 -7.00 10.69 -16.67
C GLY A 359 -7.32 10.17 -15.26
N PHE A 360 -6.76 9.03 -14.85
CA PHE A 360 -7.03 8.45 -13.53
C PHE A 360 -5.80 8.44 -12.61
N LEU A 361 -5.87 9.24 -11.56
CA LEU A 361 -4.99 9.15 -10.38
C LEU A 361 -5.79 8.63 -9.18
N ASN A 362 -5.20 7.71 -8.42
CA ASN A 362 -5.88 7.01 -7.32
C ASN A 362 -5.10 7.04 -5.97
N PRO A 363 -4.71 8.22 -5.45
CA PRO A 363 -3.92 8.32 -4.22
C PRO A 363 -4.68 7.79 -2.99
N GLN A 364 -6.01 7.71 -3.05
CA GLN A 364 -6.85 7.16 -1.97
C GLN A 364 -6.51 5.70 -1.65
N TYR A 365 -5.96 4.94 -2.60
CA TYR A 365 -5.54 3.57 -2.34
C TYR A 365 -4.37 3.53 -1.35
N LEU A 366 -3.42 4.46 -1.47
CA LEU A 366 -2.28 4.56 -0.55
C LEU A 366 -2.70 5.04 0.85
N ILE A 367 -3.68 5.95 0.95
CA ILE A 367 -4.22 6.39 2.25
C ILE A 367 -4.99 5.27 2.95
N SER A 368 -5.82 4.54 2.20
CA SER A 368 -6.51 3.36 2.72
C SER A 368 -5.50 2.30 3.17
N PHE A 369 -4.44 2.09 2.39
CA PHE A 369 -3.34 1.19 2.73
C PHE A 369 -2.68 1.59 4.06
N LEU A 370 -2.26 2.84 4.23
CA LEU A 370 -1.66 3.34 5.48
C LEU A 370 -2.60 3.20 6.69
N THR A 371 -3.88 3.48 6.50
CA THR A 371 -4.91 3.34 7.55
C THR A 371 -5.03 1.89 8.00
N ASN A 372 -5.13 0.96 7.04
CA ASN A 372 -5.27 -0.46 7.36
C ASN A 372 -3.96 -1.05 7.93
N LEU A 373 -2.79 -0.65 7.41
CA LEU A 373 -1.48 -1.00 7.98
C LEU A 373 -1.39 -0.60 9.45
N SER A 374 -1.76 0.64 9.74
CA SER A 374 -1.80 1.16 11.11
C SER A 374 -2.74 0.37 12.02
N SER A 375 -3.86 -0.12 11.48
CA SER A 375 -4.81 -0.95 12.21
C SER A 375 -4.19 -2.29 12.60
N VAL A 376 -3.58 -2.99 11.63
CA VAL A 376 -2.97 -4.31 11.86
C VAL A 376 -1.78 -4.19 12.79
N PHE A 377 -0.89 -3.22 12.55
CA PHE A 377 0.25 -2.96 13.43
C PHE A 377 -0.19 -2.61 14.86
N SER A 378 -1.22 -1.78 15.04
CA SER A 378 -1.72 -1.42 16.38
C SER A 378 -2.26 -2.65 17.13
N VAL A 379 -2.97 -3.56 16.45
CA VAL A 379 -3.44 -4.82 17.03
C VAL A 379 -2.26 -5.71 17.40
N TYR A 380 -1.31 -5.89 16.48
CA TYR A 380 -0.11 -6.69 16.69
C TYR A 380 0.71 -6.18 17.87
N TYR A 381 1.05 -4.89 17.90
CA TYR A 381 1.83 -4.26 18.97
C TYR A 381 1.16 -4.39 20.34
N ARG A 382 -0.18 -4.30 20.39
CA ARG A 382 -0.93 -4.47 21.65
C ARG A 382 -0.94 -5.91 22.14
N ARG A 383 -1.10 -6.89 21.23
CA ARG A 383 -1.22 -8.31 21.59
C ARG A 383 0.13 -8.97 21.84
N ILE A 384 1.14 -8.60 21.06
CA ILE A 384 2.43 -9.26 21.00
C ILE A 384 3.48 -8.35 21.60
N ARG A 385 4.08 -8.81 22.69
CA ARG A 385 5.22 -8.13 23.30
C ARG A 385 6.44 -8.36 22.41
N ILE A 386 6.78 -7.36 21.59
CA ILE A 386 7.91 -7.43 20.65
C ILE A 386 9.23 -7.44 21.44
N LEU A 387 9.46 -6.43 22.29
CA LEU A 387 10.62 -6.39 23.20
C LEU A 387 10.28 -7.08 24.51
N THR A 388 10.60 -8.38 24.60
CA THR A 388 10.36 -9.20 25.81
C THR A 388 11.50 -9.09 26.83
N ASN A 389 11.37 -9.74 27.99
CA ASN A 389 12.48 -9.80 28.95
C ASN A 389 13.70 -10.47 28.30
N PRO A 390 14.93 -9.95 28.53
CA PRO A 390 16.13 -10.44 27.87
C PRO A 390 16.50 -11.84 28.37
N ARG A 391 15.94 -12.86 27.72
CA ARG A 391 16.29 -14.27 27.92
C ARG A 391 16.88 -14.76 26.61
N GLU A 392 18.01 -15.47 26.66
CA GLU A 392 18.77 -15.85 25.47
C GLU A 392 17.93 -16.56 24.40
N HIS A 393 17.10 -17.52 24.81
CA HIS A 393 16.19 -18.24 23.89
C HIS A 393 15.13 -17.36 23.23
N MET A 394 14.90 -16.13 23.71
CA MET A 394 13.94 -15.19 23.14
C MET A 394 14.57 -14.26 22.10
N PHE A 395 15.91 -14.20 21.99
CA PHE A 395 16.56 -13.26 21.07
C PHE A 395 16.26 -13.59 19.60
N ALA A 396 16.19 -14.87 19.24
CA ALA A 396 15.88 -15.29 17.87
C ALA A 396 14.52 -14.74 17.39
N VAL A 397 13.46 -14.89 18.19
CA VAL A 397 12.13 -14.37 17.83
C VAL A 397 12.08 -12.84 17.87
N ILE A 398 12.83 -12.19 18.78
CA ILE A 398 12.94 -10.73 18.79
C ILE A 398 13.58 -10.26 17.48
N HIS A 399 14.68 -10.87 17.03
CA HIS A 399 15.35 -10.50 15.79
C HIS A 399 14.45 -10.67 14.57
N ALA A 400 13.76 -11.80 14.44
CA ALA A 400 12.81 -12.04 13.35
C ALA A 400 11.72 -10.95 13.30
N ARG A 401 11.16 -10.58 14.47
CA ARG A 401 10.16 -9.51 14.56
C ARG A 401 10.72 -8.13 14.27
N ILE A 402 11.94 -7.84 14.70
CA ILE A 402 12.60 -6.55 14.42
C ILE A 402 12.85 -6.41 12.92
N PHE A 403 13.31 -7.46 12.23
CA PHE A 403 13.47 -7.44 10.78
C PHE A 403 12.14 -7.26 10.03
N LEU A 404 11.09 -8.01 10.40
CA LEU A 404 9.74 -7.80 9.85
C LEU A 404 9.29 -6.34 10.01
N LEU A 405 9.44 -5.78 11.22
CA LEU A 405 8.99 -4.43 11.51
C LEU A 405 9.87 -3.36 10.85
N LYS A 406 11.16 -3.63 10.60
CA LYS A 406 12.02 -2.73 9.81
C LYS A 406 11.52 -2.64 8.37
N ALA A 407 11.17 -3.76 7.76
CA ALA A 407 10.52 -3.76 6.44
C ALA A 407 9.18 -3.00 6.46
N VAL A 408 8.35 -3.20 7.50
CA VAL A 408 7.13 -2.40 7.69
C VAL A 408 7.45 -0.90 7.78
N GLN A 409 8.50 -0.51 8.50
CA GLN A 409 8.88 0.90 8.66
C GLN A 409 9.30 1.54 7.34
N ILE A 410 10.11 0.83 6.55
CA ILE A 410 10.52 1.27 5.21
C ILE A 410 9.28 1.53 4.34
N VAL A 411 8.37 0.57 4.27
CA VAL A 411 7.10 0.72 3.53
C VAL A 411 6.28 1.89 4.05
N PHE A 412 6.16 2.03 5.38
CA PHE A 412 5.38 3.09 5.99
C PHE A 412 5.95 4.48 5.66
N HIS A 413 7.26 4.65 5.83
CA HIS A 413 7.95 5.91 5.55
C HIS A 413 7.87 6.28 4.08
N ASP A 414 8.09 5.29 3.21
CA ASP A 414 8.03 5.47 1.77
C ASP A 414 6.62 5.88 1.29
N ALA A 415 5.58 5.26 1.85
CA ALA A 415 4.19 5.61 1.57
C ALA A 415 3.82 7.02 2.04
N LEU A 416 4.37 7.48 3.17
CA LEU A 416 4.19 8.86 3.64
C LEU A 416 4.93 9.85 2.73
N GLU A 417 6.15 9.54 2.31
CA GLU A 417 6.94 10.36 1.42
C GLU A 417 6.27 10.55 0.05
N LEU A 418 5.67 9.49 -0.51
CA LEU A 418 4.85 9.58 -1.72
C LEU A 418 3.69 10.57 -1.57
N LEU A 419 3.16 10.74 -0.37
CA LEU A 419 2.12 11.73 -0.04
C LEU A 419 2.68 13.12 0.32
N ASN A 420 3.98 13.37 0.17
CA ASN A 420 4.68 14.58 0.66
C ASN A 420 4.55 14.77 2.18
N ILE A 421 4.56 13.68 2.94
CA ILE A 421 4.50 13.69 4.39
C ILE A 421 5.83 13.18 4.94
N GLU A 422 6.49 13.98 5.77
CA GLU A 422 7.70 13.54 6.46
C GLU A 422 7.36 12.41 7.47
N PRO A 423 8.16 11.33 7.52
CA PRO A 423 7.99 10.29 8.52
C PRO A 423 8.04 10.80 9.96
N ILE A 424 7.09 10.34 10.76
CA ILE A 424 6.83 10.86 12.10
C ILE A 424 7.59 10.03 13.12
N LYS A 425 8.55 10.68 13.78
CA LYS A 425 9.48 10.01 14.69
C LYS A 425 8.96 9.91 16.12
N GLU A 426 8.16 10.88 16.57
CA GLU A 426 7.68 10.98 17.96
C GLU A 426 6.29 11.65 17.99
N MET A 427 5.32 11.15 18.77
CA MET A 427 3.98 11.76 18.87
C MET A 427 3.44 11.71 20.29
#